data_AF-A0A6F8U002-F1
#
_entry.id   AF-A0A6F8U002-F1
#
_cell.length_a   1.000
_cell.length_b   1.000
_cell.length_c   1.000
_cell.angle_alpha   90.00
_cell.angle_beta   90.00
_cell.angle_gamma   90.00
#
_symmetry.space_group_name_H-M   'P 1'
#
loop_
_entity.id
_entity.type
_entity.pdbx_description
1 polymer ?
#
loop_
_entity_poly.entity_id
_entity_poly.type
_entity_poly.pdbx_seq_one_letter_code
_entity_poly.pdbx_strand_id
1 'polypeptide(L)'
;MQKPIEPGCLVVFINSMFPENIGRTGTVIEIDHTDDPRGDVHVDGYFKGTVHDSGPCWTRRENLRRIDGGDPDATQEENQDQEVPSDALA
;
A
#
# COMPACT_ATOMS: atom_id res chain seq x y z
N MET A 1 -13.68 -1.65 -8.89
CA MET A 1 -12.41 -2.41 -8.87
C MET A 1 -11.67 -2.05 -7.60
N GLN A 2 -10.91 -2.97 -6.99
CA GLN A 2 -10.07 -2.61 -5.83
C GLN A 2 -9.02 -1.59 -6.25
N LYS A 3 -8.81 -0.54 -5.45
CA LYS A 3 -7.72 0.43 -5.65
C LYS A 3 -6.38 -0.32 -5.75
N PRO A 4 -5.49 0.07 -6.69
CA PRO A 4 -4.20 -0.58 -6.85
C PRO A 4 -3.34 -0.50 -5.58
N ILE A 5 -2.39 -1.43 -5.47
CA ILE A 5 -1.31 -1.39 -4.48
C ILE A 5 -0.23 -0.46 -5.02
N GLU A 6 0.12 0.55 -4.24
CA GLU A 6 1.04 1.66 -4.53
C GLU A 6 1.92 1.93 -3.28
N PRO A 7 3.06 2.63 -3.42
CA PRO A 7 3.84 3.10 -2.27
C PRO A 7 2.97 3.83 -1.23
N GLY A 8 3.21 3.55 0.06
CA GLY A 8 2.45 4.08 1.19
C GLY A 8 1.18 3.30 1.54
N CYS A 9 0.76 2.32 0.73
CA CYS A 9 -0.41 1.51 1.05
C CYS A 9 -0.14 0.59 2.26
N LEU A 10 -1.11 0.49 3.18
CA LEU A 10 -1.14 -0.59 4.16
C LEU A 10 -1.64 -1.86 3.49
N VAL A 11 -0.87 -2.94 3.58
CA VAL A 11 -1.18 -4.24 3.01
C VAL A 11 -1.13 -5.35 4.04
N VAL A 12 -1.81 -6.45 3.76
CA VAL A 12 -1.69 -7.73 4.47
C VAL A 12 -1.22 -8.83 3.51
N PHE A 13 -0.36 -9.71 4.00
CA PHE A 13 0.05 -10.91 3.28
C PHE A 13 -1.08 -11.94 3.30
N ILE A 14 -1.61 -12.28 2.12
CA ILE A 14 -2.64 -13.31 1.94
C ILE A 14 -2.06 -14.63 1.42
N ASN A 15 -0.83 -14.61 0.93
CA ASN A 15 -0.09 -15.78 0.48
C ASN A 15 1.42 -15.58 0.74
N SER A 16 2.14 -16.65 1.05
CA SER A 16 3.58 -16.62 1.31
C SER A 16 4.15 -18.04 1.32
N MET A 17 5.40 -18.19 0.90
CA MET A 17 6.15 -19.45 1.09
C MET A 17 6.48 -19.72 2.57
N PHE A 18 6.52 -18.66 3.39
CA PHE A 18 6.69 -18.72 4.83
C PHE A 18 5.32 -18.44 5.50
N PRO A 19 4.65 -19.46 6.06
CA PRO A 19 3.32 -19.32 6.65
C PRO A 19 3.23 -18.24 7.74
N GLU A 20 4.33 -17.96 8.45
CA GLU A 20 4.43 -16.96 9.51
C GLU A 20 4.23 -15.52 9.02
N ASN A 21 4.40 -15.30 7.70
CA ASN A 21 4.12 -14.01 7.09
C ASN A 21 2.63 -13.83 6.79
N ILE A 22 1.84 -14.91 6.64
CA ILE A 22 0.42 -14.81 6.29
C ILE A 22 -0.34 -14.13 7.43
N GLY A 23 -1.16 -13.13 7.09
CA GLY A 23 -1.87 -12.29 8.06
C GLY A 23 -1.03 -11.17 8.66
N ARG A 24 0.29 -11.13 8.42
CA ARG A 24 1.10 -9.96 8.79
C ARG A 24 0.80 -8.78 7.88
N THR A 25 0.92 -7.60 8.45
CA THR A 25 0.72 -6.33 7.77
C THR A 25 2.04 -5.61 7.57
N GLY A 26 2.12 -4.80 6.52
CA GLY A 26 3.21 -3.87 6.30
C GLY A 26 2.80 -2.73 5.38
N THR A 27 3.67 -1.77 5.24
CA THR A 27 3.56 -0.61 4.36
C THR A 27 4.38 -0.87 3.11
N VAL A 28 3.80 -0.58 1.95
CA VAL A 28 4.53 -0.65 0.69
C VAL A 28 5.54 0.49 0.60
N ILE A 29 6.81 0.15 0.40
CA ILE A 29 7.90 1.13 0.23
C ILE A 29 8.00 1.53 -1.23
N GLU A 30 8.09 0.55 -2.13
CA GLU A 30 8.28 0.75 -3.56
C GLU A 30 7.74 -0.44 -4.35
N ILE A 31 7.60 -0.24 -5.67
CA ILE A 31 7.16 -1.28 -6.60
C ILE A 31 8.17 -1.29 -7.74
N ASP A 32 8.83 -2.43 -7.94
CA ASP A 32 9.77 -2.63 -9.02
C ASP A 32 9.05 -3.24 -10.22
N HIS A 33 9.14 -2.56 -11.36
CA HIS A 33 8.55 -2.97 -12.63
C HIS A 33 9.60 -3.44 -13.65
N THR A 34 10.87 -3.55 -13.25
CA THR A 34 12.00 -3.76 -14.16
C THR A 34 11.90 -5.11 -14.89
N ASP A 35 11.51 -6.18 -14.19
CA ASP A 35 11.50 -7.55 -14.73
C ASP A 35 10.09 -8.16 -14.91
N ASP A 36 9.05 -7.57 -14.31
CA ASP A 36 7.66 -8.03 -14.42
C ASP A 36 6.70 -6.83 -14.48
N PRO A 37 5.83 -6.70 -15.51
CA PRO A 37 4.81 -5.66 -15.53
C PRO A 37 3.82 -5.73 -14.35
N ARG A 38 3.67 -6.91 -13.71
CA ARG A 38 2.89 -7.08 -12.48
C ARG A 38 3.55 -6.49 -11.25
N GLY A 39 4.85 -6.23 -11.32
CA GLY A 39 5.70 -5.59 -10.33
C GLY A 39 5.88 -6.37 -9.02
N ASP A 40 7.14 -6.53 -8.62
CA ASP A 40 7.46 -6.97 -7.26
C ASP A 40 7.31 -5.79 -6.30
N VAL A 41 6.79 -6.08 -5.11
CA VAL A 41 6.42 -5.08 -4.11
C VAL A 41 7.38 -5.22 -2.93
N HIS A 42 8.05 -4.13 -2.60
CA HIS A 42 8.90 -4.03 -1.42
C HIS A 42 8.04 -3.58 -0.23
N VAL A 43 7.95 -4.40 0.80
CA VAL A 43 7.12 -4.14 1.99
C VAL A 43 8.01 -3.99 3.23
N ASP A 44 7.75 -2.97 4.03
CA ASP A 44 8.46 -2.73 5.31
C ASP A 44 8.07 -3.74 6.40
N GLY A 45 8.94 -3.89 7.40
CA GLY A 45 8.69 -4.75 8.56
C GLY A 45 9.72 -5.87 8.71
N TYR A 46 9.39 -6.85 9.54
CA TYR A 46 10.23 -8.01 9.80
C TYR A 46 9.51 -9.27 9.34
N PHE A 47 9.79 -9.69 8.11
CA PHE A 47 9.24 -10.90 7.52
C PHE A 47 10.31 -11.98 7.40
N LYS A 48 9.90 -13.25 7.48
CA LYS A 48 10.78 -14.36 7.10
C LYS A 48 11.09 -14.24 5.61
N GLY A 49 12.38 -14.22 5.29
CA GLY A 49 12.89 -14.18 3.91
C GLY A 49 13.84 -15.33 3.64
N THR A 50 14.13 -15.57 2.37
CA THR A 50 15.05 -16.63 1.92
C THR A 50 16.53 -16.27 2.09
N VAL A 51 16.87 -14.97 2.19
CA VAL A 51 18.26 -14.48 2.18
C VAL A 51 18.66 -13.75 3.47
N HIS A 52 17.71 -13.24 4.27
CA HIS A 52 17.97 -12.60 5.57
C HIS A 52 16.94 -13.05 6.61
N ASP A 53 17.41 -13.29 7.85
CA ASP A 53 16.63 -13.94 8.90
C ASP A 53 15.53 -13.07 9.54
N SER A 54 15.41 -11.80 9.13
CA SER A 54 14.19 -11.01 9.19
C SER A 54 14.47 -9.58 8.69
N GLY A 55 13.52 -8.98 7.99
CA GLY A 55 13.60 -7.60 7.50
C GLY A 55 12.54 -7.30 6.45
N PRO A 56 12.64 -6.14 5.78
CA PRO A 56 11.81 -5.82 4.63
C PRO A 56 11.92 -6.92 3.59
N CYS A 57 10.82 -7.21 2.90
CA CYS A 57 10.82 -8.27 1.91
C CYS A 57 10.23 -7.81 0.59
N TRP A 58 10.78 -8.39 -0.47
CA TRP A 58 10.20 -8.35 -1.80
C TRP A 58 9.20 -9.49 -1.93
N THR A 59 8.02 -9.19 -2.43
CA THR A 59 6.99 -10.17 -2.71
C THR A 59 6.17 -9.74 -3.91
N ARG A 60 5.60 -10.71 -4.62
CA ARG A 60 4.68 -10.42 -5.70
C ARG A 60 3.43 -9.72 -5.18
N ARG A 61 2.92 -8.79 -5.99
CA ARG A 61 1.65 -8.10 -5.73
C ARG A 61 0.48 -9.06 -5.44
N GLU A 62 0.44 -10.22 -6.09
CA GLU A 62 -0.63 -11.24 -5.90
C GLU A 62 -0.66 -11.88 -4.50
N ASN A 63 0.43 -11.76 -3.74
CA ASN A 63 0.51 -12.24 -2.36
C ASN A 63 -0.02 -11.24 -1.34
N LEU A 64 -0.39 -10.03 -1.79
CA LEU A 64 -0.74 -8.91 -0.93
C LEU A 64 -2.18 -8.46 -1.15
N ARG A 65 -2.77 -7.89 -0.11
CA ARG A 65 -4.08 -7.26 -0.16
C ARG A 65 -4.02 -5.89 0.52
N ARG A 66 -4.43 -4.85 -0.18
CA ARG A 66 -4.58 -3.49 0.38
C ARG A 66 -5.68 -3.48 1.45
N ILE A 67 -5.40 -2.87 2.61
CA ILE A 67 -6.30 -2.80 3.78
C ILE A 67 -6.42 -1.41 4.41
N ASP A 68 -5.76 -0.39 3.87
CA ASP A 68 -5.89 1.02 4.30
C ASP A 68 -7.21 1.70 3.85
N GLY A 69 -8.18 0.92 3.35
CA GLY A 69 -9.50 1.44 2.99
C GLY A 69 -9.51 2.49 1.89
N GLY A 70 -8.46 2.58 1.07
CA GLY A 70 -8.34 3.60 0.03
C GLY A 70 -9.63 3.70 -0.78
N ASP A 71 -10.34 4.83 -0.62
CA ASP A 71 -11.62 5.10 -1.23
C ASP A 71 -11.49 4.92 -2.77
N PRO A 72 -12.22 3.96 -3.37
CA PRO A 72 -12.18 3.73 -4.81
C PRO A 72 -12.73 4.91 -5.61
N ASP A 73 -13.48 5.82 -4.97
CA ASP A 73 -14.14 6.98 -5.56
C ASP A 73 -13.54 8.33 -5.12
N ALA A 74 -12.40 8.30 -4.40
CA ALA A 74 -11.63 9.51 -4.07
C ALA A 74 -10.99 10.12 -5.34
N THR A 75 -11.84 10.70 -6.17
CA THR A 75 -11.50 11.85 -6.99
C THR A 75 -11.06 12.97 -6.05
N GLN A 76 -10.05 13.73 -6.46
CA GLN A 76 -9.42 14.80 -5.69
C GLN A 76 -10.44 15.83 -5.16
N GLU A 77 -10.95 15.63 -3.95
CA GLU A 77 -11.87 16.57 -3.28
C GLU A 77 -11.29 16.91 -1.89
N GLU A 78 -10.03 17.35 -1.85
CA GLU A 78 -9.48 18.10 -0.72
C GLU A 78 -8.70 19.30 -1.28
N ASN A 79 -9.43 20.25 -1.87
CA ASN A 79 -8.87 21.57 -2.22
C ASN A 79 -9.97 22.64 -2.39
N GLN A 80 -11.07 22.56 -1.66
CA GLN A 80 -12.07 23.65 -1.62
C GLN A 80 -12.65 23.83 -0.22
N ASP A 81 -11.80 24.00 0.79
CA ASP A 81 -12.15 24.91 1.88
C ASP A 81 -12.01 26.33 1.33
N GLN A 82 -13.01 26.77 0.55
CA GLN A 82 -13.14 28.16 0.19
C GLN A 82 -13.48 28.92 1.48
N GLU A 83 -12.51 29.66 2.01
CA GLU A 83 -12.78 30.70 3.01
C GLU A 83 -13.94 31.55 2.48
N VAL A 84 -15.09 31.49 3.16
CA VAL A 84 -16.19 32.43 2.91
C VAL A 84 -15.68 33.84 3.20
N PRO A 85 -15.69 34.77 2.21
CA PRO A 85 -15.28 36.14 2.46
C PRO A 85 -16.19 36.76 3.52
N SER A 86 -15.60 37.35 4.55
CA SER A 86 -16.27 37.95 5.71
C SER A 86 -17.15 39.18 5.41
N ASP A 87 -17.27 39.58 4.15
CA ASP A 87 -17.93 40.83 3.75
C ASP A 87 -19.41 40.69 3.39
N ALA A 88 -20.01 39.51 3.57
CA ALA A 88 -21.45 39.29 3.33
C ALA A 88 -22.37 39.65 4.54
N LEU A 89 -21.85 40.31 5.58
CA LEU A 89 -22.60 40.69 6.79
C LEU A 89 -22.65 42.21 7.05
N ALA A 90 -22.45 43.05 6.04
CA ALA A 90 -22.63 44.51 6.15
C ALA A 90 -23.92 44.99 5.47
#